data_AF-A0A9E2CJ43-F1
#
_entry.id   AF-A0A9E2CJ43-F1
#
_cell.length_a   1.000
_cell.length_b   1.000
_cell.length_c   1.000
_cell.angle_alpha   90.00
_cell.angle_beta   90.00
_cell.angle_gamma   90.00
#
_symmetry.space_group_name_H-M   'P 1'
#
loop_
_entity.id
_entity.type
_entity.pdbx_description
1 polymer ?
#
loop_
_entity_poly.entity_id
_entity_poly.type
_entity_poly.pdbx_seq_one_letter_code
_entity_poly.pdbx_strand_id
1 'polypeptide(L)'
;MDGFIRDVVTLECRSRDAVGHGVKELLLCPDGVVKSKNGTFVMDDAAAGSIIGEFKSHGVDVVVDIDHATLQTDKPAPAAGWIKDLFYQPGRGLLALVLWNDRAREMIRAGEYAYISPVLMVRKSDRRAVSLHSAAVTNKPAIPAMERVAASARAEEDDPGEIPTPEDWIQKI
;
A
#
# COMPACT_ATOMS: atom_id res chain seq x y z
N MET A 1 -10.08 1.12 47.90
CA MET A 1 -10.61 2.48 47.68
C MET A 1 -9.68 3.13 46.68
N ASP A 2 -9.64 2.60 45.46
CA ASP A 2 -10.62 2.83 44.37
C ASP A 2 -10.51 4.29 43.92
N GLY A 3 -10.21 4.64 42.68
CA GLY A 3 -10.34 3.91 41.43
C GLY A 3 -10.73 4.98 40.41
N PHE A 4 -9.98 5.10 39.32
CA PHE A 4 -10.47 5.80 38.14
C PHE A 4 -10.04 4.96 36.94
N ILE A 5 -10.97 4.11 36.50
CA ILE A 5 -10.87 3.36 35.26
C ILE A 5 -10.99 4.39 34.13
N ARG A 6 -9.96 4.46 33.28
CA ARG A 6 -10.06 5.11 31.97
C ARG A 6 -10.80 4.16 31.05
N ASP A 7 -12.12 4.31 30.95
CA ASP A 7 -12.87 3.69 29.88
C ASP A 7 -12.55 4.44 28.57
N VAL A 8 -11.46 4.03 27.91
CA VAL A 8 -11.32 4.26 26.47
C VAL A 8 -12.28 3.29 25.81
N VAL A 9 -13.48 3.78 25.50
CA VAL A 9 -14.42 3.07 24.63
C VAL A 9 -13.82 3.11 23.23
N THR A 10 -13.00 2.11 22.88
CA THR A 10 -12.65 1.82 21.50
C THR A 10 -13.91 1.30 20.81
N LEU A 11 -14.58 2.18 20.05
CA LEU A 11 -15.57 1.75 19.09
C LEU A 11 -14.82 1.05 17.94
N GLU A 12 -14.65 -0.27 18.04
CA GLU A 12 -14.27 -1.08 16.89
C GLU A 12 -15.46 -1.13 15.91
N CYS A 13 -15.50 -0.18 14.97
CA CYS A 13 -16.29 -0.37 13.76
C CYS A 13 -15.58 -1.41 12.90
N ARG A 14 -15.82 -2.71 13.16
CA ARG A 14 -15.44 -3.78 12.24
C ARG A 14 -16.46 -3.83 11.11
N SER A 15 -16.36 -2.95 10.13
CA SER A 15 -16.88 -3.27 8.81
C SER A 15 -15.94 -4.31 8.20
N ARG A 16 -16.23 -5.59 8.42
CA ARG A 16 -15.63 -6.72 7.70
C ARG A 16 -16.23 -6.83 6.30
N ASP A 17 -16.32 -5.74 5.54
CA ASP A 17 -16.91 -5.76 4.20
C ASP A 17 -16.17 -4.78 3.29
N ALA A 18 -15.07 -5.27 2.69
CA ALA A 18 -14.50 -4.73 1.46
C ALA A 18 -13.52 -5.74 0.83
N VAL A 19 -13.94 -7.01 0.68
CA VAL A 19 -13.43 -7.82 -0.43
C VAL A 19 -14.41 -7.60 -1.57
N GLY A 20 -14.34 -6.42 -2.18
CA GLY A 20 -15.27 -5.99 -3.22
C GLY A 20 -14.53 -5.08 -4.20
N HIS A 21 -14.27 -5.62 -5.39
CA HIS A 21 -13.84 -4.94 -6.62
C HIS A 21 -12.95 -3.69 -6.46
N GLY A 22 -11.63 -3.83 -6.65
CA GLY A 22 -10.71 -2.68 -6.78
C GLY A 22 -9.44 -2.73 -5.93
N VAL A 23 -9.21 -3.83 -5.19
CA VAL A 23 -7.92 -4.09 -4.54
C VAL A 23 -6.93 -4.57 -5.59
N LYS A 24 -5.77 -3.91 -5.71
CA LYS A 24 -4.69 -4.32 -6.62
C LYS A 24 -3.39 -4.54 -5.86
N GLU A 25 -2.70 -5.63 -6.17
CA GLU A 25 -1.32 -5.83 -5.75
C GLU A 25 -0.39 -4.88 -6.52
N LEU A 26 0.48 -4.18 -5.79
CA LEU A 26 1.48 -3.28 -6.36
C LEU A 26 2.83 -3.48 -5.69
N LEU A 27 3.89 -3.47 -6.50
CA LEU A 27 5.25 -3.31 -5.99
C LEU A 27 5.42 -1.87 -5.49
N LEU A 28 5.64 -1.71 -4.17
CA LEU A 28 5.94 -0.39 -3.59
C LEU A 28 7.43 -0.08 -3.68
N CYS A 29 8.28 -1.06 -3.43
CA CYS A 29 9.72 -0.86 -3.35
C CYS A 29 10.47 -2.13 -3.76
N PRO A 30 11.42 -2.08 -4.70
CA PRO A 30 12.17 -3.25 -5.11
C PRO A 30 13.09 -3.77 -4.01
N ASP A 31 13.39 -5.07 -4.03
CA ASP A 31 14.38 -5.71 -3.16
C ASP A 31 15.80 -5.17 -3.42
N GLY A 32 16.62 -5.14 -2.37
CA GLY A 32 18.04 -4.83 -2.38
C GLY A 32 18.38 -3.38 -2.09
N VAL A 33 19.48 -2.92 -2.69
CA VAL A 33 19.96 -1.54 -2.56
C VAL A 33 19.20 -0.64 -3.53
N VAL A 34 18.28 0.14 -3.00
CA VAL A 34 17.39 1.01 -3.78
C VAL A 34 17.98 2.40 -3.90
N LYS A 35 18.18 2.86 -5.13
CA LYS A 35 18.59 4.23 -5.45
C LYS A 35 17.35 5.06 -5.76
N SER A 36 17.08 6.09 -4.96
CA SER A 36 16.02 7.06 -5.23
C SER A 36 16.59 8.45 -5.46
N LYS A 37 15.76 9.38 -5.96
CA LYS A 37 16.09 10.81 -6.05
C LYS A 37 16.48 11.42 -4.70
N ASN A 38 16.02 10.85 -3.59
CA ASN A 38 16.25 11.35 -2.22
C ASN A 38 17.39 10.60 -1.51
N GLY A 39 18.15 9.78 -2.24
CA GLY A 39 19.27 9.01 -1.75
C GLY A 39 19.07 7.50 -1.81
N THR A 40 20.10 6.78 -1.35
CA THR A 40 20.18 5.31 -1.39
C THR A 40 19.76 4.70 -0.06
N PHE A 41 18.98 3.63 -0.10
CA PHE A 41 18.54 2.88 1.07
C PHE A 41 18.48 1.38 0.76
N VAL A 42 18.24 0.55 1.79
CA VAL A 42 18.14 -0.91 1.69
C VAL A 42 16.71 -1.35 1.97
N MET A 43 16.20 -2.20 1.09
CA MET A 43 14.97 -2.96 1.27
C MET A 43 15.35 -4.44 1.23
N ASP A 44 15.49 -5.08 2.38
CA ASP A 44 15.73 -6.52 2.54
C ASP A 44 14.66 -7.13 3.46
N ASP A 45 14.73 -8.43 3.77
CA ASP A 45 13.77 -9.09 4.67
C ASP A 45 13.65 -8.39 6.04
N ALA A 46 14.75 -7.86 6.57
CA ALA A 46 14.77 -7.17 7.86
C ALA A 46 14.11 -5.78 7.77
N ALA A 47 14.37 -5.04 6.70
CA ALA A 47 13.71 -3.77 6.42
C ALA A 47 12.19 -3.98 6.23
N ALA A 48 11.81 -4.95 5.39
CA ALA A 48 10.42 -5.26 5.13
C ALA A 48 9.69 -5.76 6.39
N GLY A 49 10.33 -6.62 7.17
CA GLY A 49 9.81 -7.07 8.46
C GLY A 49 9.56 -5.93 9.44
N SER A 50 10.44 -4.91 9.46
CA SER A 50 10.23 -3.71 10.28
C SER A 50 8.98 -2.95 9.84
N ILE A 51 8.85 -2.68 8.53
CA ILE A 51 7.73 -1.94 7.95
C ILE A 51 6.40 -2.68 8.14
N ILE A 52 6.37 -3.98 7.84
CA ILE A 52 5.16 -4.81 7.96
C ILE A 52 4.75 -4.93 9.43
N GLY A 53 5.72 -5.09 10.33
CA GLY A 53 5.48 -5.13 11.77
C GLY A 53 4.86 -3.83 12.29
N GLU A 54 5.42 -2.68 11.90
CA GLU A 54 4.89 -1.37 12.25
C GLU A 54 3.47 -1.18 11.71
N PHE A 55 3.26 -1.45 10.41
CA PHE A 55 1.94 -1.38 9.75
C PHE A 55 0.88 -2.19 10.50
N LYS A 56 1.18 -3.46 10.82
CA LYS A 56 0.26 -4.34 11.54
C LYS A 56 0.00 -3.89 12.98
N SER A 57 1.03 -3.35 13.65
CA SER A 57 0.88 -2.87 15.03
C SER A 57 0.09 -1.57 15.14
N HIS A 58 0.17 -0.70 14.14
CA HIS A 58 -0.54 0.58 14.13
C HIS A 58 -2.05 0.38 13.90
N GLY A 59 -2.44 -0.66 13.14
CA GLY A 59 -3.83 -1.10 13.00
C GLY A 59 -4.71 -0.16 12.17
N VAL A 60 -4.11 0.84 11.50
CA VAL A 60 -4.78 1.76 10.59
C VAL A 60 -4.18 1.62 9.19
N ASP A 61 -5.05 1.69 8.17
CA ASP A 61 -4.62 1.64 6.77
C ASP A 61 -3.70 2.83 6.45
N VAL A 62 -2.72 2.61 5.58
CA VAL A 62 -1.83 3.68 5.11
C VAL A 62 -2.44 4.36 3.89
N VAL A 63 -2.49 5.69 3.92
CA VAL A 63 -3.08 6.49 2.84
C VAL A 63 -2.24 6.40 1.56
N VAL A 64 -2.94 6.28 0.44
CA VAL A 64 -2.40 6.59 -0.89
C VAL A 64 -3.00 7.91 -1.35
N ASP A 65 -2.17 8.94 -1.55
CA ASP A 65 -2.59 10.27 -1.99
C ASP A 65 -2.26 10.55 -3.47
N ILE A 66 -2.56 11.76 -3.92
CA ILE A 66 -2.14 12.29 -5.23
C ILE A 66 -0.89 13.14 -5.06
N ASP A 67 0.18 12.86 -5.81
CA ASP A 67 1.40 13.67 -5.90
C ASP A 67 2.00 14.11 -4.54
N HIS A 68 1.99 13.21 -3.55
CA HIS A 68 2.53 13.45 -2.20
C HIS A 68 1.85 14.62 -1.49
N ALA A 69 0.55 14.82 -1.71
CA ALA A 69 -0.22 15.88 -1.06
C ALA A 69 -0.21 15.77 0.47
N THR A 70 -0.11 14.57 1.05
CA THR A 70 -0.03 14.36 2.52
C THR A 70 1.21 15.02 3.13
N LEU A 71 2.27 15.24 2.34
CA LEU A 71 3.48 15.92 2.80
C LEU A 71 3.40 17.45 2.66
N GLN A 72 2.34 17.98 2.05
CA GLN A 72 2.14 19.41 1.82
C GLN A 72 1.15 19.95 2.85
N THR A 73 1.49 21.08 3.48
CA THR A 73 0.66 21.68 4.54
C THR A 73 -0.30 22.74 4.03
N ASP A 74 -0.13 23.19 2.79
CA ASP A 74 -0.86 24.31 2.17
C ASP A 74 -2.04 23.87 1.30
N LYS A 75 -2.25 22.55 1.12
CA LYS A 75 -3.27 22.00 0.22
C LYS A 75 -4.01 20.82 0.86
N PRO A 76 -5.28 20.59 0.48
CA PRO A 76 -5.97 19.36 0.85
C PRO A 76 -5.25 18.12 0.30
N ALA A 77 -5.21 17.07 1.11
CA ALA A 77 -4.66 15.76 0.75
C ALA A 77 -5.75 14.68 0.76
N PRO A 78 -6.69 14.68 -0.19
CA PRO A 78 -7.70 13.63 -0.28
C PRO A 78 -7.02 12.29 -0.61
N ALA A 79 -7.45 11.22 0.06
CA ALA A 79 -7.01 9.88 -0.28
C ALA A 79 -7.45 9.52 -1.72
N ALA A 80 -6.52 9.01 -2.51
CA ALA A 80 -6.76 8.29 -3.76
C ALA A 80 -7.06 6.80 -3.51
N GLY A 81 -6.55 6.27 -2.41
CA GLY A 81 -6.76 4.89 -1.99
C GLY A 81 -6.14 4.60 -0.63
N TRP A 82 -6.13 3.32 -0.28
CA TRP A 82 -5.67 2.82 1.01
C TRP A 82 -4.87 1.54 0.84
N ILE A 83 -3.71 1.46 1.47
CA ILE A 83 -2.95 0.21 1.60
C ILE A 83 -3.61 -0.61 2.70
N LYS A 84 -4.13 -1.76 2.29
CA LYS A 84 -4.89 -2.71 3.13
C LYS A 84 -4.02 -3.81 3.71
N ASP A 85 -2.94 -4.18 3.02
CA ASP A 85 -1.96 -5.14 3.51
C ASP A 85 -0.59 -4.93 2.87
N LEU A 86 0.44 -5.45 3.54
CA LEU A 86 1.83 -5.43 3.09
C LEU A 86 2.46 -6.82 3.23
N PHE A 87 3.21 -7.21 2.21
CA PHE A 87 3.97 -8.45 2.21
C PHE A 87 5.27 -8.28 1.45
N TYR A 88 6.21 -9.18 1.73
CA TYR A 88 7.54 -9.16 1.15
C TYR A 88 7.79 -10.41 0.35
N GLN A 89 8.34 -10.24 -0.85
CA GLN A 89 8.76 -11.34 -1.69
C GLN A 89 10.26 -11.16 -2.02
N PRO A 90 11.14 -12.04 -1.49
CA PRO A 90 12.57 -12.00 -1.81
C PRO A 90 12.82 -12.01 -3.32
N GLY A 91 13.76 -11.18 -3.78
CA GLY A 91 14.06 -10.99 -5.19
C GLY A 91 13.10 -10.05 -5.94
N ARG A 92 11.93 -9.72 -5.37
CA ARG A 92 10.97 -8.76 -5.95
C ARG A 92 10.89 -7.48 -5.13
N GLY A 93 10.62 -7.58 -3.83
CA GLY A 93 10.60 -6.46 -2.90
C GLY A 93 9.36 -6.38 -2.01
N LEU A 94 9.09 -5.18 -1.50
CA LEU A 94 7.92 -4.86 -0.68
C LEU A 94 6.70 -4.60 -1.57
N LEU A 95 5.64 -5.34 -1.33
CA LEU A 95 4.38 -5.31 -2.05
C LEU A 95 3.25 -4.84 -1.15
N ALA A 96 2.21 -4.28 -1.78
CA ALA A 96 1.01 -3.79 -1.10
C ALA A 96 -0.26 -4.22 -1.81
N LEU A 97 -1.30 -4.51 -1.03
CA LEU A 97 -2.67 -4.55 -1.51
C LEU A 97 -3.28 -3.15 -1.37
N VAL A 98 -3.59 -2.51 -2.50
CA VAL A 98 -4.12 -1.15 -2.52
C VAL A 98 -5.58 -1.16 -2.96
N LEU A 99 -6.46 -0.65 -2.10
CA LEU A 99 -7.85 -0.36 -2.44
C LEU A 99 -7.95 1.07 -3.00
N TRP A 100 -8.29 1.18 -4.28
CA TRP A 100 -8.48 2.46 -4.94
C TRP A 100 -9.91 2.98 -4.80
N ASN A 101 -10.08 4.29 -4.65
CA ASN A 101 -11.39 4.92 -4.82
C ASN A 101 -11.73 5.13 -6.31
N ASP A 102 -13.00 5.43 -6.60
CA ASP A 102 -13.52 5.58 -7.96
C ASP A 102 -12.73 6.62 -8.77
N ARG A 103 -12.51 7.79 -8.18
CA ARG A 103 -11.76 8.89 -8.81
C ARG A 103 -10.34 8.46 -9.20
N ALA A 104 -9.63 7.77 -8.32
CA ALA A 104 -8.28 7.28 -8.60
C ALA A 104 -8.27 6.22 -9.69
N ARG A 105 -9.25 5.30 -9.67
CA ARG A 105 -9.42 4.30 -10.74
C ARG A 105 -9.62 4.95 -12.10
N GLU A 106 -10.46 5.98 -12.18
CA GLU A 106 -10.70 6.75 -13.40
C GLU A 106 -9.42 7.44 -13.90
N MET A 107 -8.72 8.17 -13.03
CA MET A 107 -7.48 8.87 -13.40
C MET A 107 -6.37 7.90 -13.87
N ILE A 108 -6.25 6.74 -13.22
CA ILE A 108 -5.28 5.69 -13.62
C ILE A 108 -5.67 5.09 -14.97
N ARG A 109 -6.96 4.76 -15.18
CA ARG A 109 -7.47 4.24 -16.46
C ARG A 109 -7.30 5.22 -17.61
N ALA A 110 -7.58 6.50 -17.36
CA ALA A 110 -7.39 7.59 -18.31
C ALA A 110 -5.89 7.89 -18.59
N GLY A 111 -4.98 7.30 -17.80
CA GLY A 111 -3.54 7.52 -17.94
C GLY A 111 -3.07 8.88 -17.43
N GLU A 112 -3.89 9.59 -16.66
CA GLU A 112 -3.52 10.84 -15.98
C GLU A 112 -2.44 10.60 -14.92
N TYR A 113 -2.45 9.41 -14.30
CA TYR A 113 -1.48 9.00 -13.30
C TYR A 113 -0.98 7.58 -13.57
N ALA A 114 0.33 7.38 -13.43
CA ALA A 114 0.97 6.16 -13.92
C ALA A 114 1.72 5.34 -12.88
N TYR A 115 2.25 5.94 -11.80
CA TYR A 115 3.18 5.24 -10.90
C TYR A 115 2.73 5.36 -9.45
N ILE A 116 3.18 4.40 -8.63
CA ILE A 116 3.11 4.47 -7.17
C ILE A 116 4.48 4.88 -6.63
N SER A 117 4.52 5.73 -5.61
CA SER A 117 5.74 6.18 -4.95
C SER A 117 5.56 6.14 -3.44
N PRO A 118 6.23 5.24 -2.70
CA PRO A 118 6.14 5.20 -1.24
C PRO A 118 6.95 6.34 -0.60
N VAL A 119 6.53 6.75 0.60
CA VAL A 119 7.28 7.61 1.51
C VAL A 119 7.77 6.74 2.66
N LEU A 120 9.07 6.41 2.61
CA LEU A 120 9.70 5.52 3.57
C LEU A 120 10.58 6.30 4.54
N MET A 121 10.53 5.93 5.83
CA MET A 121 11.51 6.38 6.80
C MET A 121 12.73 5.47 6.75
N VAL A 122 13.90 6.06 6.61
CA VAL A 122 15.17 5.31 6.48
C VAL A 122 16.02 5.53 7.71
N ARG A 123 16.38 4.44 8.38
CA ARG A 123 17.26 4.46 9.55
C ARG A 123 18.69 4.82 9.13
N LYS A 124 19.32 5.74 9.85
CA LYS A 124 20.62 6.29 9.47
C LYS A 124 21.79 5.30 9.62
N SER A 125 21.74 4.41 10.62
CA SER A 125 22.86 3.54 10.98
C SER A 125 23.18 2.48 9.92
N ASP A 126 22.16 1.92 9.29
CA ASP A 126 22.28 0.83 8.31
C ASP A 126 21.55 1.10 7.00
N ARG A 127 20.97 2.29 6.84
CA ARG A 127 20.23 2.73 5.65
C ARG A 127 19.02 1.84 5.30
N ARG A 128 18.53 1.02 6.23
CA ARG A 128 17.31 0.24 6.00
C ARG A 128 16.07 1.11 6.08
N ALA A 129 15.12 0.86 5.18
CA ALA A 129 13.76 1.36 5.35
C ALA A 129 13.13 0.67 6.57
N VAL A 130 12.46 1.44 7.43
CA VAL A 130 11.94 0.94 8.72
C VAL A 130 10.46 1.20 8.93
N SER A 131 9.91 2.22 8.27
CA SER A 131 8.51 2.63 8.37
C SER A 131 7.99 3.06 6.99
N LEU A 132 6.70 2.84 6.75
CA LEU A 132 5.96 3.39 5.62
C LEU A 132 4.99 4.46 6.13
N HIS A 133 5.25 5.71 5.78
CA HIS A 133 4.44 6.85 6.21
C HIS A 133 3.16 7.00 5.37
N SER A 134 3.34 7.02 4.06
CA SER A 134 2.27 7.15 3.06
C SER A 134 2.75 6.61 1.71
N ALA A 135 1.86 6.51 0.74
CA ALA A 135 2.23 6.37 -0.66
C ALA A 135 1.49 7.41 -1.50
N ALA A 136 1.96 7.63 -2.72
CA ALA A 136 1.33 8.54 -3.67
C ALA A 136 1.19 7.87 -5.02
N VAL A 137 0.04 8.04 -5.67
CA VAL A 137 -0.05 7.88 -7.12
C VAL A 137 0.45 9.18 -7.77
N THR A 138 1.42 9.05 -8.68
CA THR A 138 2.16 10.18 -9.24
C THR A 138 2.72 9.86 -10.64
N ASN A 139 3.07 10.91 -11.38
CA ASN A 139 3.82 10.80 -12.64
C ASN A 139 5.33 10.93 -12.46
N LYS A 140 5.81 11.28 -11.27
CA LYS A 140 7.23 11.53 -10.99
C LYS A 140 7.71 10.73 -9.78
N PRO A 141 7.72 9.38 -9.83
CA PRO A 141 8.18 8.58 -8.71
C PRO A 141 9.64 8.90 -8.34
N ALA A 142 9.96 8.72 -7.05
CA ALA A 142 11.32 8.93 -6.53
C ALA A 142 12.25 7.76 -6.88
N ILE A 143 11.72 6.54 -6.95
CA ILE A 143 12.44 5.34 -7.39
C ILE A 143 12.29 5.26 -8.93
N PRO A 144 13.40 5.18 -9.68
CA PRO A 144 13.35 5.05 -11.14
C PRO A 144 12.88 3.66 -11.56
N ALA A 145 12.36 3.55 -12.78
CA ALA A 145 11.95 2.28 -13.41
C ALA A 145 10.91 1.46 -12.63
N MET A 146 10.06 2.13 -11.84
CA MET A 146 8.87 1.50 -11.24
C MET A 146 7.86 1.11 -12.32
N GLU A 147 7.16 0.00 -12.10
CA GLU A 147 6.07 -0.45 -12.97
C GLU A 147 4.89 0.53 -12.94
N ARG A 148 4.17 0.61 -14.07
CA ARG A 148 2.96 1.44 -14.14
C ARG A 148 1.81 0.76 -13.40
N VAL A 149 1.05 1.52 -12.62
CA VAL A 149 -0.15 1.05 -11.89
C VAL A 149 -1.22 0.53 -12.84
N ALA A 150 -1.34 1.08 -14.05
CA ALA A 150 -2.28 0.58 -15.05
C ALA A 150 -1.86 -0.78 -15.64
N ALA A 151 -0.56 -1.12 -15.65
CA ALA A 151 -0.08 -2.41 -16.14
C ALA A 151 -0.40 -3.54 -15.15
N SER A 152 -0.37 -3.26 -13.85
CA SER A 152 -0.83 -4.18 -12.81
C SER A 152 -2.37 -4.25 -12.69
N ALA A 153 -3.10 -3.27 -13.24
CA ALA A 153 -4.56 -3.29 -13.26
C ALA A 153 -5.16 -4.24 -14.33
N ARG A 154 -4.39 -4.57 -15.37
CA ARG A 154 -4.84 -5.29 -16.58
C ARG A 154 -5.12 -6.79 -16.40
N ALA A 155 -5.02 -7.33 -15.18
CA ALA A 155 -5.28 -8.75 -14.91
C ALA A 155 -6.76 -9.07 -14.54
N GLU A 156 -7.68 -8.11 -14.52
CA GLU A 156 -9.08 -8.36 -14.09
C GLU A 156 -10.15 -7.74 -15.01
N GLU A 157 -9.82 -7.45 -16.26
CA GLU A 157 -10.83 -7.06 -17.25
C GLU A 157 -10.89 -8.16 -18.29
N ASP A 158 -11.61 -9.25 -17.96
CA ASP A 158 -12.37 -10.13 -18.87
C ASP A 158 -12.94 -11.33 -18.06
N ASP A 159 -14.12 -11.13 -17.43
CA ASP A 159 -15.22 -12.12 -17.26
C ASP A 159 -16.10 -11.75 -16.04
N PRO A 160 -17.39 -11.39 -16.21
CA PRO A 160 -18.35 -11.34 -15.10
C PRO A 160 -18.78 -12.78 -14.74
N GLY A 161 -17.80 -13.62 -14.40
CA GLY A 161 -17.96 -15.03 -14.10
C GLY A 161 -18.34 -15.26 -12.63
N GLU A 162 -19.36 -16.09 -12.44
CA GLU A 162 -19.96 -16.55 -11.19
C GLU A 162 -18.94 -16.89 -10.09
N ILE A 163 -19.24 -16.48 -8.85
CA ILE A 163 -18.37 -16.68 -7.68
C ILE A 163 -18.29 -18.19 -7.37
N PRO A 164 -17.10 -18.84 -7.41
CA PRO A 164 -16.97 -20.24 -7.03
C PRO A 164 -17.28 -20.40 -5.54
N THR A 165 -18.11 -21.38 -5.22
CA THR A 165 -18.48 -21.67 -3.85
C THR A 165 -17.35 -22.43 -3.13
N PRO A 166 -17.31 -22.44 -1.78
CA PRO A 166 -16.32 -23.21 -1.02
C PRO A 166 -16.24 -24.71 -1.41
N GLU A 167 -17.27 -25.27 -2.04
CA GLU A 167 -17.34 -26.65 -2.51
C GLU A 167 -16.45 -26.91 -3.73
N ASP A 168 -16.19 -25.88 -4.55
CA ASP A 168 -15.38 -25.96 -5.77
C ASP A 168 -13.88 -26.16 -5.50
N TRP A 169 -13.45 -25.96 -4.24
CA TRP A 169 -12.07 -26.14 -3.78
C TRP A 169 -11.73 -27.59 -3.41
N ILE A 170 -12.75 -28.45 -3.23
CA ILE A 170 -12.57 -29.80 -2.70
C ILE A 170 -12.30 -30.84 -3.81
N GLN A 171 -12.58 -30.54 -5.08
CA GLN A 171 -12.40 -31.51 -6.18
C GLN A 171 -11.04 -31.48 -6.89
N LYS A 172 -10.05 -30.73 -6.37
CA LYS A 172 -8.69 -30.66 -6.96
C LYS A 172 -7.59 -31.24 -6.06
N ILE A 173 -7.92 -32.26 -5.27
CA ILE A 173 -6.93 -33.10 -4.56
C ILE A 173 -7.02 -34.52 -5.10
#